data_AF-T0MJV3-F1
#
_entry.id   AF-T0MJV3-F1
#
_cell.length_a   1.000
_cell.length_b   1.000
_cell.length_c   1.000
_cell.angle_alpha   90.00
_cell.angle_beta   90.00
_cell.angle_gamma   90.00
#
_symmetry.space_group_name_H-M   'P 1'
#
loop_
_entity.id
_entity.type
_entity.pdbx_description
1 polymer ?
#
loop_
_entity_poly.entity_id
_entity_poly.type
_entity_poly.pdbx_seq_one_letter_code
_entity_poly.pdbx_strand_id
1 'polypeptide(L)'
;MMLISAYPFQNFLIEIDQIERFPILHNMKSIYNKILTKQSVDIEKFINFEECYDLKEGYSLILKNIHQELWKALKYIFNEYSPIVEIFHGKILENFAGLNLGFFDFINIENNPKVILSNKKGTKLPYVILVKISEFLLIENYIASSIIVEEDNVFNIIINSNNTWYKYHIDRFEIVQDVENMKNIRYIIFSKEN
;
A
#
# COMPACT_ATOMS: atom_id res chain seq x y z
N MET A 1 4.24 -2.59 5.96
CA MET A 1 3.94 -3.99 5.58
C MET A 1 2.86 -4.09 4.52
N MET A 2 1.66 -3.52 4.69
CA MET A 2 0.59 -3.70 3.68
C MET A 2 0.97 -3.18 2.29
N LEU A 3 1.63 -2.01 2.16
CA LEU A 3 2.12 -1.52 0.84
C LEU A 3 2.98 -2.56 0.10
N ILE A 4 3.86 -3.25 0.82
CA ILE A 4 4.79 -4.24 0.28
C ILE A 4 4.05 -5.51 -0.17
N SER A 5 2.81 -5.73 0.28
CA SER A 5 1.97 -6.83 -0.20
C SER A 5 1.29 -6.55 -1.54
N ALA A 6 1.19 -5.28 -1.96
CA ALA A 6 0.50 -4.93 -3.19
C ALA A 6 1.35 -5.32 -4.42
N TYR A 7 0.81 -6.19 -5.27
CA TYR A 7 1.56 -6.80 -6.38
C TYR A 7 2.23 -5.78 -7.33
N PRO A 8 1.55 -4.70 -7.79
CA PRO A 8 2.18 -3.69 -8.63
C PRO A 8 3.37 -2.99 -7.96
N PHE A 9 3.31 -2.80 -6.64
CA PHE A 9 4.38 -2.16 -5.89
C PHE A 9 5.56 -3.13 -5.65
N GLN A 10 5.29 -4.43 -5.50
CA GLN A 10 6.33 -5.48 -5.46
C GLN A 10 7.11 -5.52 -6.77
N ASN A 11 6.41 -5.58 -7.90
CA ASN A 11 7.06 -5.58 -9.22
C ASN A 11 7.93 -4.35 -9.41
N PHE A 12 7.43 -3.17 -9.03
CA PHE A 12 8.22 -1.95 -9.04
C PHE A 12 9.50 -2.05 -8.19
N LEU A 13 9.43 -2.58 -6.97
CA LEU A 13 10.61 -2.78 -6.12
C LEU A 13 11.62 -3.77 -6.74
N ILE A 14 11.14 -4.78 -7.45
CA ILE A 14 11.99 -5.79 -8.11
C ILE A 14 12.70 -5.18 -9.31
N GLU A 15 11.95 -4.48 -10.18
CA GLU A 15 12.37 -3.98 -11.49
C GLU A 15 13.16 -2.67 -11.44
N ILE A 16 13.03 -1.87 -10.37
CA ILE A 16 13.74 -0.59 -10.29
C ILE A 16 15.27 -0.79 -10.26
N ASP A 17 15.93 -0.24 -11.28
CA ASP A 17 17.38 -0.19 -11.38
C ASP A 17 18.01 0.76 -10.35
N GLN A 18 19.21 0.41 -9.90
CA GLN A 18 20.00 1.24 -8.97
C GLN A 18 19.23 1.60 -7.68
N ILE A 19 18.40 0.68 -7.18
CA ILE A 19 17.53 0.90 -6.02
C ILE A 19 18.28 1.44 -4.78
N GLU A 20 19.56 1.11 -4.65
CA GLU A 20 20.47 1.58 -3.60
C GLU A 20 20.60 3.11 -3.53
N ARG A 21 20.29 3.83 -4.61
CA ARG A 21 20.24 5.30 -4.66
C ARG A 21 19.01 5.89 -3.98
N PHE A 22 18.03 5.06 -3.63
CA PHE A 22 16.74 5.45 -3.07
C PHE A 22 16.59 4.78 -1.70
N PRO A 23 17.05 5.43 -0.61
CA PRO A 23 17.11 4.81 0.71
C PRO A 23 15.80 4.16 1.16
N ILE A 24 14.65 4.82 0.94
CA ILE A 24 13.36 4.26 1.33
C ILE A 24 13.02 3.03 0.49
N LEU A 25 13.19 3.09 -0.83
CA LEU A 25 12.90 1.95 -1.71
C LEU A 25 13.85 0.77 -1.49
N HIS A 26 15.14 1.04 -1.27
CA HIS A 26 16.13 0.02 -0.93
C HIS A 26 15.73 -0.71 0.35
N ASN A 27 15.37 0.06 1.37
CA ASN A 27 14.89 -0.45 2.64
C ASN A 27 13.60 -1.26 2.46
N MET A 28 12.61 -0.78 1.69
CA MET A 28 11.38 -1.52 1.42
C MET A 28 11.62 -2.83 0.65
N LYS A 29 12.56 -2.86 -0.30
CA LYS A 29 12.99 -4.10 -0.98
C LYS A 29 13.67 -5.07 -0.02
N SER A 30 14.46 -4.57 0.93
CA SER A 30 15.04 -5.37 2.01
C SER A 30 13.96 -6.02 2.87
N ILE A 31 12.94 -5.26 3.30
CA ILE A 31 11.77 -5.81 3.99
C ILE A 31 11.10 -6.88 3.14
N TYR A 32 10.80 -6.57 1.88
CA TYR A 32 10.14 -7.51 0.96
C TYR A 32 10.89 -8.85 0.89
N ASN A 33 12.21 -8.82 0.70
CA ASN A 33 13.04 -10.01 0.67
C ASN A 33 13.02 -10.79 1.99
N LYS A 34 12.99 -10.09 3.13
CA LYS A 34 12.85 -10.72 4.46
C LYS A 34 11.49 -11.38 4.64
N ILE A 35 10.41 -10.76 4.16
CA ILE A 35 9.06 -11.37 4.14
C ILE A 35 9.08 -12.66 3.33
N LEU A 36 9.63 -12.64 2.11
CA LEU A 36 9.71 -13.82 1.24
C LEU A 36 10.50 -14.97 1.89
N THR A 37 11.54 -14.63 2.64
CA THR A 37 12.39 -15.59 3.36
C THR A 37 11.90 -15.88 4.79
N LYS A 38 10.74 -15.35 5.18
CA LYS A 38 10.11 -15.52 6.50
C LYS A 38 11.03 -15.11 7.67
N GLN A 39 11.86 -14.10 7.45
CA GLN A 39 12.76 -13.53 8.46
C GLN A 39 12.07 -12.39 9.23
N SER A 40 12.53 -12.14 10.45
CA SER A 40 12.07 -11.00 11.26
C SER A 40 12.46 -9.67 10.62
N VAL A 41 11.59 -8.67 10.79
CA VAL A 41 11.76 -7.34 10.22
C VAL A 41 11.66 -6.31 11.33
N ASP A 42 12.78 -5.64 11.63
CA ASP A 42 12.76 -4.40 12.40
C ASP A 42 12.36 -3.25 11.47
N ILE A 43 11.23 -2.63 11.75
CA ILE A 43 10.67 -1.51 10.96
C ILE A 43 10.79 -0.16 11.68
N GLU A 44 11.28 -0.12 12.92
CA GLU A 44 11.21 1.08 13.78
C GLU A 44 12.09 2.23 13.29
N LYS A 45 13.04 1.95 12.37
CA LYS A 45 14.01 2.93 11.87
C LYS A 45 13.76 3.41 10.44
N PHE A 46 12.62 3.04 9.84
CA PHE A 46 12.40 3.23 8.40
C PHE A 46 12.00 4.64 8.04
N ILE A 47 10.94 5.14 8.67
CA ILE A 47 10.35 6.45 8.41
C ILE A 47 9.94 7.01 9.76
N ASN A 48 10.27 8.27 10.00
CA ASN A 48 9.77 8.96 11.18
C ASN A 48 8.28 9.22 10.99
N PHE A 49 7.46 8.59 11.83
CA PHE A 49 6.01 8.78 11.86
C PHE A 49 5.58 9.75 12.97
N GLU A 50 6.53 10.48 13.58
CA GLU A 50 6.21 11.65 14.40
C GLU A 50 5.23 12.55 13.60
N GLU A 51 4.12 12.92 14.24
CA GLU A 51 3.02 13.69 13.63
C GLU A 51 2.04 12.92 12.74
N CYS A 52 2.15 11.58 12.60
CA CYS A 52 1.09 10.76 12.01
C CYS A 52 0.09 10.33 13.10
N TYR A 53 -1.16 10.76 12.97
CA TYR A 53 -2.24 10.47 13.92
C TYR A 53 -3.09 9.27 13.50
N ASP A 54 -3.05 8.90 12.23
CA ASP A 54 -3.74 7.74 11.71
C ASP A 54 -2.94 6.98 10.63
N LEU A 55 -3.47 5.82 10.25
CA LEU A 55 -2.86 4.97 9.23
C LEU A 55 -2.86 5.64 7.85
N LYS A 56 -3.88 6.43 7.52
CA LYS A 56 -3.96 7.11 6.23
C LYS A 56 -2.83 8.13 6.08
N GLU A 57 -2.55 8.89 7.13
CA GLU A 57 -1.44 9.85 7.19
C GLU A 57 -0.10 9.12 7.06
N GLY A 58 0.11 8.04 7.81
CA GLY A 58 1.31 7.23 7.71
C GLY A 58 1.56 6.69 6.30
N TYR A 59 0.53 6.15 5.64
CA TYR A 59 0.64 5.68 4.24
C TYR A 59 0.96 6.81 3.27
N SER A 60 0.28 7.94 3.43
CA SER A 60 0.50 9.12 2.59
C SER A 60 1.92 9.65 2.73
N LEU A 61 2.48 9.64 3.95
CA LEU A 61 3.86 10.05 4.22
C LEU A 61 4.87 9.15 3.52
N ILE A 62 4.70 7.82 3.62
CA ILE A 62 5.60 6.86 2.95
C ILE A 62 5.62 7.11 1.44
N LEU A 63 4.45 7.16 0.81
CA LEU A 63 4.34 7.32 -0.64
C LEU A 63 4.86 8.68 -1.10
N LYS A 64 4.63 9.75 -0.33
CA LYS A 64 5.17 11.09 -0.57
C LYS A 64 6.69 11.08 -0.55
N ASN A 65 7.31 10.45 0.46
CA ASN A 65 8.76 10.41 0.58
C ASN A 65 9.39 9.62 -0.59
N ILE A 66 8.81 8.48 -0.97
CA ILE A 66 9.25 7.72 -2.14
C ILE A 66 9.15 8.57 -3.41
N HIS A 67 8.02 9.25 -3.63
CA HIS A 67 7.83 10.12 -4.78
C HIS A 67 8.91 11.20 -4.84
N GLN A 68 9.21 11.84 -3.71
CA GLN A 68 10.24 12.87 -3.63
C GLN A 68 11.65 12.33 -3.92
N GLU A 69 12.00 11.13 -3.43
CA GLU A 69 13.28 10.48 -3.74
C GLU A 69 13.41 10.23 -5.26
N LEU A 70 12.38 9.63 -5.86
CA LEU A 70 12.35 9.36 -7.30
C LEU A 70 12.43 10.65 -8.12
N TRP A 71 11.66 11.67 -7.74
CA TRP A 71 11.62 12.94 -8.45
C TRP A 71 12.97 13.67 -8.39
N LYS A 72 13.63 13.71 -7.22
CA LYS A 72 14.94 14.35 -7.07
C LYS A 72 16.00 13.69 -7.94
N ALA A 73 16.02 12.36 -8.02
CA ALA A 73 17.04 11.62 -8.76
C ALA A 73 16.74 11.52 -10.26
N LEU A 74 15.47 11.49 -10.66
CA LEU A 74 15.02 11.16 -12.02
C LEU A 74 14.16 12.28 -12.64
N LYS A 75 14.36 13.53 -12.17
CA LYS A 75 13.61 14.74 -12.57
C LYS A 75 13.45 14.92 -14.10
N TYR A 76 14.40 14.41 -14.88
CA TYR A 76 14.42 14.53 -16.35
C TYR A 76 13.74 13.36 -17.09
N ILE A 77 13.39 12.28 -16.39
CA ILE A 77 12.79 11.07 -16.95
C ILE A 77 11.27 11.08 -16.75
N PHE A 78 10.79 11.64 -15.65
CA PHE A 78 9.37 11.71 -15.35
C PHE A 78 8.83 13.10 -15.70
N ASN A 79 8.07 13.19 -16.79
CA ASN A 79 7.59 14.48 -17.29
C ASN A 79 6.49 15.14 -16.44
N GLU A 80 5.91 14.45 -15.44
CA GLU A 80 4.92 15.02 -14.50
C GLU A 80 4.52 14.04 -13.38
N TYR A 81 4.70 12.73 -13.58
CA TYR A 81 4.24 11.67 -12.67
C TYR A 81 5.31 10.58 -12.47
N SER A 82 5.64 10.26 -11.21
CA SER A 82 6.50 9.10 -10.89
C SER A 82 5.71 7.79 -10.97
N PRO A 83 6.34 6.61 -11.09
CA PRO A 83 5.66 5.30 -11.07
C PRO A 83 4.71 5.08 -9.89
N ILE A 84 5.01 5.68 -8.73
CA ILE A 84 4.14 5.62 -7.54
C ILE A 84 2.77 6.27 -7.79
N VAL A 85 2.72 7.35 -8.55
CA VAL A 85 1.46 8.04 -8.87
C VAL A 85 0.59 7.18 -9.77
N GLU A 86 1.20 6.42 -10.69
CA GLU A 86 0.48 5.47 -11.55
C GLU A 86 -0.05 4.27 -10.75
N ILE A 87 0.76 3.70 -9.85
CA ILE A 87 0.39 2.52 -9.06
C ILE A 87 -0.81 2.81 -8.14
N PHE A 88 -0.77 3.94 -7.43
CA PHE A 88 -1.75 4.27 -6.39
C PHE A 88 -2.79 5.31 -6.81
N HIS A 89 -2.76 5.78 -8.07
CA HIS A 89 -3.63 6.82 -8.65
C HIS A 89 -3.77 8.06 -7.75
N GLY A 90 -2.79 8.95 -7.80
CA GLY A 90 -2.90 10.27 -7.21
C GLY A 90 -3.70 11.21 -8.13
N LYS A 91 -4.78 11.82 -7.63
CA LYS A 91 -5.18 13.13 -8.16
C LYS A 91 -4.28 14.15 -7.48
N ILE A 92 -3.38 14.75 -8.24
CA ILE A 92 -2.56 15.85 -7.75
C ILE A 92 -3.19 17.15 -8.22
N LEU A 93 -3.48 18.06 -7.29
CA LEU A 93 -3.26 19.51 -7.42
C LEU A 93 -3.64 20.21 -6.10
N GLU A 94 -2.71 20.24 -5.15
CA GLU A 94 -2.56 21.42 -4.29
C GLU A 94 -1.12 21.96 -4.42
N ASN A 95 -1.02 23.27 -4.60
CA ASN A 95 0.23 24.00 -4.65
C ASN A 95 0.68 24.30 -3.21
N PHE A 96 1.70 23.59 -2.73
CA PHE A 96 2.39 23.98 -1.50
C PHE A 96 3.83 24.37 -1.85
N ALA A 97 4.20 25.64 -1.63
CA ALA A 97 5.52 26.18 -1.94
C ALA A 97 6.01 25.95 -3.40
N GLY A 98 5.10 25.93 -4.37
CA GLY A 98 5.43 25.70 -5.79
C GLY A 98 5.71 24.23 -6.15
N LEU A 99 5.38 23.29 -5.26
CA LEU A 99 5.40 21.86 -5.50
C LEU A 99 3.97 21.34 -5.62
N ASN A 100 3.67 20.64 -6.72
CA ASN A 100 2.44 19.86 -6.88
C ASN A 100 2.52 18.64 -5.95
N LEU A 101 1.89 18.68 -4.79
CA LEU A 101 1.87 17.57 -3.84
C LEU A 101 0.67 16.68 -4.11
N GLY A 102 0.91 15.41 -4.41
CA GLY A 102 -0.16 14.44 -4.62
C GLY A 102 -0.79 13.99 -3.32
N PHE A 103 -2.12 14.03 -3.27
CA PHE A 103 -2.89 13.26 -2.31
C PHE A 103 -3.26 11.91 -2.95
N PHE A 104 -3.14 10.84 -2.17
CA PHE A 104 -3.74 9.56 -2.53
C PHE A 104 -5.18 9.60 -2.06
N ASP A 105 -6.13 9.48 -2.99
CA ASP A 105 -7.55 9.46 -2.65
C ASP A 105 -7.86 8.12 -1.98
N PHE A 106 -8.04 8.15 -0.66
CA PHE A 106 -8.55 7.02 0.09
C PHE A 106 -10.02 6.89 -0.21
N ILE A 107 -10.44 5.76 -0.77
CA ILE A 107 -11.84 5.51 -1.00
C ILE A 107 -12.46 5.12 0.35
N ASN A 108 -13.06 6.09 1.04
CA ASN A 108 -13.83 5.83 2.26
C ASN A 108 -15.19 5.24 1.85
N ILE A 109 -15.37 3.93 2.05
CA ILE A 109 -16.59 3.20 1.68
C ILE A 109 -17.40 2.89 2.93
N GLU A 110 -17.68 3.90 3.74
CA GLU A 110 -18.78 3.81 4.69
C GLU A 110 -20.07 4.00 3.88
N ASN A 111 -20.68 2.87 3.46
CA ASN A 111 -22.11 2.65 3.09
C ASN A 111 -22.47 2.11 1.69
N ASN A 112 -21.57 1.91 0.71
CA ASN A 112 -21.92 1.08 -0.48
C ASN A 112 -20.71 0.76 -1.41
N PRO A 113 -20.05 -0.41 -1.29
CA PRO A 113 -18.88 -0.76 -2.10
C PRO A 113 -19.18 -0.99 -3.59
N LYS A 114 -20.42 -1.32 -3.95
CA LYS A 114 -20.79 -1.64 -5.34
C LYS A 114 -20.74 -0.42 -6.29
N VAL A 115 -20.70 0.80 -5.77
CA VAL A 115 -20.96 2.03 -6.55
C VAL A 115 -19.70 2.66 -7.17
N ILE A 116 -18.49 2.32 -6.70
CA ILE A 116 -17.29 3.10 -7.07
C ILE A 116 -16.52 2.51 -8.26
N LEU A 117 -16.72 1.23 -8.57
CA LEU A 117 -15.99 0.54 -9.64
C LEU A 117 -16.85 0.24 -10.86
N SER A 118 -18.18 0.35 -10.74
CA SER A 118 -19.09 0.29 -11.87
C SER A 118 -19.08 1.64 -12.62
N ASN A 119 -18.22 1.75 -13.64
CA ASN A 119 -18.39 2.64 -14.78
C ASN A 119 -18.52 4.16 -14.50
N LYS A 120 -17.51 4.81 -13.92
CA LYS A 120 -17.15 6.14 -14.46
C LYS A 120 -16.39 5.93 -15.76
N LYS A 121 -17.14 5.80 -16.87
CA LYS A 121 -16.60 5.73 -18.24
C LYS A 121 -15.49 6.77 -18.40
N GLY A 122 -14.25 6.32 -18.62
CA GLY A 122 -13.09 7.19 -18.94
C GLY A 122 -12.08 7.43 -17.82
N THR A 123 -12.30 6.95 -16.58
CA THR A 123 -11.27 7.04 -15.52
C THR A 123 -10.47 5.73 -15.44
N LYS A 124 -9.14 5.79 -15.66
CA LYS A 124 -8.24 4.65 -15.40
C LYS A 124 -8.34 4.31 -13.91
N LEU A 125 -8.73 3.08 -13.58
CA LEU A 125 -8.79 2.63 -12.19
C LEU A 125 -7.38 2.37 -11.63
N PRO A 126 -7.09 2.75 -10.38
CA PRO A 126 -5.79 2.51 -9.72
C PRO A 126 -5.36 1.04 -9.78
N TYR A 127 -4.07 0.76 -9.77
CA TYR A 127 -3.59 -0.61 -9.59
C TYR A 127 -3.65 -1.06 -8.13
N VAL A 128 -3.66 -0.13 -7.18
CA VAL A 128 -3.77 -0.41 -5.74
C VAL A 128 -4.78 0.53 -5.06
N ILE A 129 -5.66 -0.02 -4.21
CA ILE A 129 -6.69 0.72 -3.47
C ILE A 129 -6.62 0.34 -1.99
N LEU A 130 -6.65 1.33 -1.09
CA LEU A 130 -6.95 1.09 0.32
C LEU A 130 -8.42 1.40 0.60
N VAL A 131 -9.12 0.44 1.21
CA VAL A 131 -10.54 0.54 1.55
C VAL A 131 -10.71 0.42 3.05
N LYS A 132 -11.42 1.36 3.68
CA LYS A 132 -11.91 1.24 5.06
C LYS A 132 -13.22 0.45 5.07
N ILE A 133 -13.28 -0.67 5.78
CA ILE A 133 -14.44 -1.59 5.78
C ILE A 133 -14.44 -2.46 7.04
N SER A 134 -15.61 -2.88 7.53
CA SER A 134 -15.77 -3.70 8.76
C SER A 134 -15.78 -5.22 8.54
N GLU A 135 -15.99 -5.66 7.30
CA GLU A 135 -16.16 -7.06 6.90
C GLU A 135 -15.40 -7.32 5.59
N PHE A 136 -15.09 -8.59 5.33
CA PHE A 136 -14.35 -8.97 4.14
C PHE A 136 -15.20 -8.74 2.89
N LEU A 137 -14.56 -8.28 1.82
CA LEU A 137 -15.22 -7.98 0.56
C LEU A 137 -14.32 -8.39 -0.59
N LEU A 138 -14.93 -8.97 -1.63
CA LEU A 138 -14.30 -9.17 -2.93
C LEU A 138 -14.66 -8.04 -3.87
N ILE A 139 -13.67 -7.61 -4.65
CA ILE A 139 -13.80 -6.58 -5.66
C ILE A 139 -13.40 -7.17 -7.00
N GLU A 140 -14.28 -7.05 -8.01
CA GLU A 140 -14.00 -7.55 -9.36
C GLU A 140 -12.73 -6.91 -9.94
N ASN A 141 -11.87 -7.73 -10.55
CA ASN A 141 -10.55 -7.34 -11.10
C ASN A 141 -9.51 -6.90 -10.07
N TYR A 142 -9.74 -7.14 -8.78
CA TYR A 142 -8.77 -6.88 -7.72
C TYR A 142 -8.65 -8.06 -6.77
N ILE A 143 -7.49 -8.14 -6.13
CA ILE A 143 -7.18 -9.14 -5.12
C ILE A 143 -6.90 -8.43 -3.81
N ALA A 144 -7.54 -8.90 -2.75
CA ALA A 144 -7.21 -8.48 -1.39
C ALA A 144 -5.78 -8.95 -1.07
N SER A 145 -4.86 -8.00 -1.00
CA SER A 145 -3.43 -8.24 -0.80
C SER A 145 -3.05 -8.24 0.68
N SER A 146 -3.76 -7.44 1.49
CA SER A 146 -3.58 -7.43 2.94
C SER A 146 -4.75 -6.77 3.67
N ILE A 147 -4.87 -7.07 4.95
CA ILE A 147 -5.97 -6.68 5.82
C ILE A 147 -5.39 -6.19 7.16
N ILE A 148 -6.03 -5.18 7.73
CA ILE A 148 -5.90 -4.87 9.15
C ILE A 148 -7.19 -5.28 9.84
N VAL A 149 -7.05 -6.16 10.82
CA VAL A 149 -8.14 -6.60 11.69
C VAL A 149 -7.85 -6.17 13.11
N GLU A 150 -8.89 -5.78 13.83
CA GLU A 150 -8.81 -5.45 15.25
C GLU A 150 -9.37 -6.61 16.09
N GLU A 151 -8.52 -7.23 16.89
CA GLU A 151 -8.85 -8.33 17.79
C GLU A 151 -8.39 -7.93 19.20
N ASP A 152 -9.29 -7.94 20.18
CA ASP A 152 -8.96 -7.58 21.58
C ASP A 152 -8.25 -6.22 21.76
N ASN A 153 -8.65 -5.21 20.98
CA ASN A 153 -8.02 -3.88 20.89
C ASN A 153 -6.57 -3.89 20.36
N VAL A 154 -6.15 -4.96 19.69
CA VAL A 154 -4.85 -5.08 19.03
C VAL A 154 -5.06 -5.12 17.52
N PHE A 155 -4.32 -4.27 16.80
CA PHE A 155 -4.30 -4.30 15.34
C PHE A 155 -3.37 -5.40 14.84
N ASN A 156 -3.93 -6.31 14.05
CA ASN A 156 -3.20 -7.39 13.42
C ASN A 156 -3.15 -7.16 11.92
N ILE A 157 -1.97 -7.39 11.33
CA ILE A 157 -1.77 -7.29 9.88
C ILE A 157 -1.80 -8.70 9.32
N ILE A 158 -2.66 -8.93 8.34
CA ILE A 158 -2.76 -10.18 7.59
C ILE A 158 -2.38 -9.90 6.15
N ILE A 159 -1.50 -10.71 5.57
CA ILE A 159 -0.92 -10.52 4.24
C ILE A 159 -1.24 -11.73 3.39
N ASN A 160 -1.73 -11.50 2.17
CA ASN A 160 -1.85 -12.53 1.15
C ASN A 160 -0.54 -12.63 0.38
N SER A 161 0.00 -13.83 0.28
CA SER A 161 1.15 -14.15 -0.57
C SER A 161 0.96 -15.54 -1.15
N ASN A 162 1.03 -15.66 -2.48
CA ASN A 162 0.86 -16.91 -3.22
C ASN A 162 -0.42 -17.67 -2.82
N ASN A 163 -1.55 -16.96 -2.79
CA ASN A 163 -2.86 -17.50 -2.39
C ASN A 163 -2.93 -18.06 -0.97
N THR A 164 -1.96 -17.71 -0.11
CA THR A 164 -1.95 -18.07 1.30
C THR A 164 -1.97 -16.81 2.15
N TRP A 165 -2.82 -16.81 3.19
CA TRP A 165 -2.91 -15.71 4.13
C TRP A 165 -2.03 -15.94 5.34
N TYR A 166 -1.31 -14.90 5.73
CA TYR A 166 -0.38 -14.94 6.86
C TYR A 166 -0.64 -13.78 7.81
N LYS A 167 -0.83 -14.08 9.10
CA LYS A 167 -0.77 -13.08 10.18
C LYS A 167 0.69 -12.75 10.44
N TYR A 168 1.01 -11.47 10.35
CA TYR A 168 2.35 -10.96 10.62
C TYR A 168 2.56 -10.80 12.12
N HIS A 169 3.67 -11.35 12.61
CA HIS A 169 4.26 -11.06 13.90
C HIS A 169 5.69 -10.56 13.67
N ILE A 170 6.23 -9.82 14.64
CA ILE A 170 7.58 -9.26 14.53
C ILE A 170 8.66 -10.33 14.32
N ASP A 171 8.42 -11.54 14.84
CA ASP A 171 9.34 -12.68 14.85
C ASP A 171 8.92 -13.83 13.92
N ARG A 172 7.68 -13.85 13.41
CA ARG A 172 7.16 -14.97 12.61
C ARG A 172 5.98 -14.60 11.71
N PHE A 173 5.65 -15.51 10.80
CA PHE A 173 4.39 -15.51 10.05
C PHE A 173 3.56 -16.73 10.43
N GLU A 174 2.30 -16.51 10.78
CA GLU A 174 1.35 -17.58 11.10
C GLU A 174 0.33 -17.72 9.97
N ILE A 175 0.07 -18.95 9.51
CA ILE A 175 -0.93 -19.19 8.47
C ILE A 175 -2.32 -18.94 9.03
N VAL A 176 -3.13 -18.19 8.29
CA VAL A 176 -4.51 -17.88 8.64
C VAL A 176 -5.44 -18.56 7.64
N GLN A 177 -6.45 -19.25 8.15
CA GLN A 177 -7.55 -19.81 7.37
C GLN A 177 -8.80 -18.93 7.51
N ASP A 178 -9.76 -19.08 6.59
CA ASP A 178 -11.08 -18.47 6.68
C ASP A 178 -11.11 -16.94 6.81
N VAL A 179 -10.17 -16.25 6.14
CA VAL A 179 -10.09 -14.77 6.12
C VAL A 179 -11.40 -14.11 5.69
N GLU A 180 -12.18 -14.78 4.84
CA GLU A 180 -13.48 -14.31 4.37
C GLU A 180 -14.52 -14.18 5.50
N ASN A 181 -14.35 -14.89 6.62
CA ASN A 181 -15.24 -14.86 7.77
C ASN A 181 -14.79 -13.87 8.86
N MET A 182 -13.69 -13.16 8.64
CA MET A 182 -13.17 -12.21 9.63
C MET A 182 -14.08 -11.02 9.82
N LYS A 183 -14.29 -10.67 11.10
CA LYS A 183 -15.02 -9.49 11.55
C LYS A 183 -14.03 -8.45 12.06
N ASN A 184 -14.52 -7.22 12.30
CA ASN A 184 -13.71 -6.12 12.83
C ASN A 184 -12.52 -5.78 11.93
N ILE A 185 -12.69 -5.95 10.63
CA ILE A 185 -11.73 -5.41 9.66
C ILE A 185 -11.76 -3.88 9.81
N ARG A 186 -10.61 -3.25 9.66
CA ARG A 186 -10.48 -1.79 9.61
C ARG A 186 -10.13 -1.34 8.21
N TYR A 187 -9.22 -2.06 7.57
CA TYR A 187 -8.73 -1.71 6.24
C TYR A 187 -8.41 -2.96 5.42
N ILE A 188 -8.62 -2.88 4.11
CA ILE A 188 -8.15 -3.87 3.12
C ILE A 188 -7.38 -3.12 2.03
N ILE A 189 -6.18 -3.60 1.69
CA ILE A 189 -5.51 -3.24 0.44
C ILE A 189 -5.94 -4.21 -0.65
N PHE A 190 -6.46 -3.66 -1.72
CA PHE A 190 -6.74 -4.35 -2.97
C PHE A 190 -5.67 -4.00 -4.00
N SER A 191 -5.17 -4.97 -4.75
CA SER A 191 -4.30 -4.72 -5.89
C SER A 191 -4.68 -5.54 -7.11
N LYS A 192 -4.36 -5.05 -8.30
CA LYS A 192 -4.51 -5.80 -9.54
C LYS A 192 -3.34 -6.77 -9.69
N GLU A 193 -3.65 -8.05 -9.90
CA GLU A 193 -2.71 -8.94 -10.59
C GLU A 193 -2.69 -8.49 -12.05
N ASN A 194 -1.51 -8.10 -12.54
CA ASN A 194 -1.33 -7.79 -13.97
C ASN A 194 -1.41 -9.07 -14.79
#